data_AF-A0AAW1JWG7-F1
#
_entry.id   AF-A0AAW1JWG7-F1
#
_cell.length_a   1.000
_cell.length_b   1.000
_cell.length_c   1.000
_cell.angle_alpha   90.00
_cell.angle_beta   90.00
_cell.angle_gamma   90.00
#
_symmetry.space_group_name_H-M   'P 1'
#
loop_
_entity.id
_entity.type
_entity.pdbx_description
1 polymer ?
#
loop_
_entity_poly.entity_id
_entity_poly.type
_entity_poly.pdbx_seq_one_letter_code
_entity_poly.pdbx_strand_id
1 'polypeptide(L)'
;MENNTLNFPPDDYLPGSQIKTPYVDVADDVFRLTKRLMKPWSQKSTKEEKIFKYRLSRARRIVENAFGILTNSFQVLQKDINLEVSKVQDVALACCVLHNYIKHKDDQTYLKGIEFEYTETVTLTEKEWRKHTFIIN
;
A
#
# COMPACT_ATOMS: atom_id res chain seq x y z
N MET A 1 -7.64 -8.55 14.13
CA MET A 1 -8.75 -8.18 13.24
C MET A 1 -10.06 -8.92 13.53
N GLU A 2 -10.03 -10.04 14.26
CA GLU A 2 -11.21 -10.94 14.44
C GLU A 2 -12.31 -10.37 15.35
N ASN A 3 -12.04 -9.33 16.14
CA ASN A 3 -13.00 -8.76 17.12
C ASN A 3 -13.67 -7.45 16.65
N ASN A 4 -13.76 -7.21 15.34
CA ASN A 4 -14.34 -5.99 14.73
C ASN A 4 -13.77 -4.64 15.26
N THR A 5 -12.56 -4.65 15.80
CA THR A 5 -11.92 -3.47 16.42
C THR A 5 -11.59 -2.35 15.42
N LEU A 6 -11.63 -2.66 14.12
CA LEU A 6 -11.35 -1.71 13.03
C LEU A 6 -12.61 -0.98 12.54
N ASN A 7 -13.79 -1.26 13.11
CA ASN A 7 -15.05 -0.59 12.77
C ASN A 7 -15.32 -0.53 11.25
N PHE A 8 -15.16 -1.66 10.56
CA PHE A 8 -15.45 -1.72 9.13
C PHE A 8 -16.92 -1.32 8.85
N PRO A 9 -17.18 -0.62 7.74
CA PRO A 9 -18.54 -0.41 7.29
C PRO A 9 -19.28 -1.75 7.07
N PRO A 10 -20.62 -1.76 7.21
CA PRO A 10 -21.42 -2.93 6.85
C PRO A 10 -21.19 -3.33 5.39
N ASP A 11 -21.43 -4.59 5.08
CA ASP A 11 -21.26 -5.13 3.73
C ASP A 11 -22.18 -4.36 2.75
N ASP A 12 -21.68 -4.06 1.56
CA ASP A 12 -22.38 -3.27 0.54
C ASP A 12 -22.37 -3.97 -0.82
N TYR A 13 -23.24 -3.54 -1.73
CA TYR A 13 -23.36 -4.11 -3.07
C TYR A 13 -22.22 -3.65 -3.98
N LEU A 14 -21.63 -4.58 -4.73
CA LEU A 14 -20.66 -4.20 -5.76
C LEU A 14 -21.34 -3.36 -6.85
N PRO A 15 -20.67 -2.30 -7.37
CA PRO A 15 -21.24 -1.44 -8.40
C PRO A 15 -21.77 -2.23 -9.60
N GLY A 16 -23.04 -2.03 -9.95
CA GLY A 16 -23.68 -2.70 -11.08
C GLY A 16 -24.03 -4.18 -10.86
N SER A 17 -24.04 -4.68 -9.62
CA SER A 17 -24.41 -6.06 -9.32
C SER A 17 -25.26 -6.17 -8.05
N GLN A 18 -25.94 -7.30 -7.89
CA GLN A 18 -26.67 -7.65 -6.65
C GLN A 18 -25.82 -8.47 -5.67
N ILE A 19 -24.50 -8.50 -5.88
CA ILE A 19 -23.57 -9.24 -5.03
C ILE A 19 -23.17 -8.33 -3.88
N LYS A 20 -23.55 -8.73 -2.66
CA LYS A 20 -23.17 -8.04 -1.44
C LYS A 20 -21.80 -8.53 -0.97
N THR A 21 -20.87 -7.61 -0.73
CA THR A 21 -19.49 -7.92 -0.36
C THR A 21 -19.01 -7.07 0.82
N PRO A 22 -18.13 -7.61 1.68
CA PRO A 22 -17.50 -6.83 2.73
C PRO A 22 -16.44 -5.87 2.16
N TYR A 23 -16.25 -4.74 2.84
CA TYR A 23 -15.00 -3.98 2.76
C TYR A 23 -13.85 -4.81 3.33
N VAL A 24 -12.70 -4.77 2.66
CA VAL A 24 -11.53 -5.58 3.00
C VAL A 24 -10.26 -4.75 3.00
N ASP A 25 -9.33 -5.09 3.89
CA ASP A 25 -7.94 -4.65 3.81
C ASP A 25 -7.17 -5.56 2.84
N VAL A 26 -6.17 -4.99 2.16
CA VAL A 26 -5.26 -5.73 1.30
C VAL A 26 -3.98 -6.04 2.09
N ALA A 27 -3.59 -7.31 2.11
CA ALA A 27 -2.45 -7.79 2.85
C ALA A 27 -1.54 -8.68 2.01
N ASP A 28 -0.35 -8.91 2.54
CA ASP A 28 0.65 -9.79 1.93
C ASP A 28 0.33 -11.28 2.15
N ASP A 29 1.03 -12.15 1.42
CA ASP A 29 0.76 -13.60 1.40
C ASP A 29 1.05 -14.29 2.75
N VAL A 30 1.86 -13.65 3.61
CA VAL A 30 2.14 -14.12 4.98
C VAL A 30 0.92 -14.10 5.89
N PHE A 31 -0.10 -13.29 5.57
CA PHE A 31 -1.32 -13.22 6.34
C PHE A 31 -2.28 -14.36 5.97
N ARG A 32 -3.24 -14.67 6.84
CA ARG A 32 -4.33 -15.61 6.51
C ARG A 32 -5.45 -14.86 5.80
N LEU A 33 -6.01 -15.47 4.76
CA LEU A 33 -7.19 -14.93 4.09
C LEU A 33 -8.38 -14.99 5.07
N THR A 34 -9.10 -13.88 5.23
CA THR A 34 -10.30 -13.80 6.09
C THR A 34 -11.41 -13.03 5.39
N LYS A 35 -12.60 -12.93 5.99
CA LYS A 35 -13.71 -12.14 5.43
C LYS A 35 -13.34 -10.66 5.19
N ARG A 36 -12.45 -10.09 6.00
CA ARG A 36 -12.06 -8.66 5.97
C ARG A 36 -10.61 -8.43 5.54
N LEU A 37 -9.89 -9.49 5.18
CA LEU A 37 -8.48 -9.41 4.80
C LEU A 37 -8.25 -10.22 3.52
N MET A 38 -7.81 -9.54 2.48
CA MET A 38 -7.61 -10.10 1.16
C MET A 38 -6.14 -10.16 0.80
N LYS A 39 -5.68 -11.32 0.32
CA LYS A 39 -4.27 -11.58 0.02
C LYS A 39 -4.09 -12.27 -1.34
N PRO A 40 -2.87 -12.24 -1.91
CA PRO A 40 -2.56 -13.01 -3.10
C PRO A 40 -2.86 -14.50 -2.92
N TRP A 41 -3.39 -15.14 -3.96
CA TRP A 41 -3.61 -16.60 -3.95
C TRP A 41 -2.56 -17.29 -4.83
N SER A 42 -1.97 -18.39 -4.36
CA SER A 42 -0.80 -19.02 -5.01
C SER A 42 -1.13 -20.03 -6.13
N GLN A 43 -2.40 -20.40 -6.32
CA GLN A 43 -2.77 -21.48 -7.27
C GLN A 43 -2.96 -21.01 -8.72
N LYS A 44 -2.94 -21.98 -9.66
CA LYS A 44 -3.25 -21.81 -11.09
C LYS A 44 -4.53 -21.00 -11.27
N SER A 45 -4.51 -20.06 -12.21
CA SER A 45 -5.55 -19.03 -12.33
C SER A 45 -6.19 -19.01 -13.70
N THR A 46 -7.52 -18.95 -13.71
CA THR A 46 -8.36 -18.51 -14.82
C THR A 46 -8.01 -17.08 -15.24
N LYS A 47 -8.55 -16.63 -16.37
CA LYS A 47 -8.29 -15.28 -16.89
C LYS A 47 -8.80 -14.21 -15.92
N GLU A 48 -9.97 -14.43 -15.34
CA GLU A 48 -10.66 -13.54 -14.41
C GLU A 48 -9.88 -13.42 -13.10
N GLU A 49 -9.38 -14.55 -12.58
CA GLU A 49 -8.53 -14.57 -11.40
C GLU A 49 -7.20 -13.85 -11.63
N LYS A 50 -6.60 -13.95 -12.82
CA LYS A 50 -5.39 -13.17 -13.16
C LYS A 50 -5.65 -11.66 -13.13
N ILE A 51 -6.78 -11.22 -13.68
CA ILE A 51 -7.18 -9.80 -13.64
C ILE A 51 -7.36 -9.35 -12.19
N PHE A 52 -8.02 -10.17 -11.37
CA PHE A 52 -8.23 -9.88 -9.97
C PHE A 52 -6.90 -9.78 -9.20
N LYS A 53 -6.01 -10.77 -9.36
CA LYS A 53 -4.66 -10.77 -8.74
C LYS A 53 -3.84 -9.55 -9.16
N TYR A 54 -3.91 -9.15 -10.42
CA TYR A 54 -3.24 -7.94 -10.90
C TYR A 54 -3.76 -6.69 -10.19
N ARG A 55 -5.08 -6.54 -10.07
CA ARG A 55 -5.70 -5.40 -9.36
C ARG A 55 -5.32 -5.39 -7.88
N LEU A 56 -5.28 -6.55 -7.24
CA LEU A 56 -4.86 -6.68 -5.84
C LEU A 56 -3.39 -6.28 -5.66
N SER A 57 -2.51 -6.75 -6.55
CA SER A 57 -1.09 -6.38 -6.54
C SER A 57 -0.89 -4.88 -6.80
N ARG A 58 -1.68 -4.29 -7.70
CA ARG A 58 -1.66 -2.84 -7.96
C ARG A 58 -2.05 -2.04 -6.71
N ALA A 59 -3.10 -2.45 -5.99
CA ALA A 59 -3.50 -1.80 -4.74
C ALA A 59 -2.35 -1.78 -3.71
N ARG A 60 -1.65 -2.91 -3.54
CA ARG A 60 -0.47 -3.02 -2.68
C ARG A 60 0.68 -2.11 -3.14
N ARG A 61 0.98 -2.08 -4.44
CA ARG A 61 2.05 -1.23 -5.01
C ARG A 61 1.85 0.25 -4.69
N ILE A 62 0.61 0.75 -4.66
CA ILE A 62 0.33 2.15 -4.32
C ILE A 62 0.78 2.45 -2.88
N VAL A 63 0.46 1.56 -1.94
CA VAL A 63 0.83 1.69 -0.53
C VAL A 63 2.35 1.59 -0.36
N GLU A 64 3.00 0.63 -1.01
CA GLU A 64 4.46 0.47 -0.98
C GLU A 64 5.20 1.69 -1.54
N ASN A 65 4.72 2.23 -2.66
CA ASN A 65 5.29 3.43 -3.25
C ASN A 65 5.16 4.62 -2.29
N ALA A 66 4.01 4.79 -1.62
CA ALA A 66 3.82 5.84 -0.61
C ALA A 66 4.81 5.72 0.55
N PHE A 67 5.00 4.52 1.09
CA PHE A 67 6.00 4.28 2.14
C PHE A 67 7.44 4.49 1.65
N GLY A 68 7.77 4.06 0.43
CA GLY A 68 9.08 4.28 -0.17
C GLY A 68 9.41 5.76 -0.32
N ILE A 69 8.45 6.58 -0.73
CA ILE A 69 8.62 8.04 -0.81
C ILE A 69 8.82 8.62 0.60
N LEU A 70 7.99 8.21 1.56
CA LEU A 70 8.06 8.71 2.92
C LEU A 70 9.42 8.41 3.55
N THR A 71 9.91 7.17 3.46
CA THR A 71 11.20 6.78 4.03
C THR A 71 12.38 7.40 3.29
N ASN A 72 12.31 7.54 1.96
CA ASN A 72 13.35 8.21 1.18
C ASN A 72 13.41 9.73 1.45
N SER A 73 12.26 10.37 1.68
CA SER A 73 12.18 11.79 2.03
C SER A 73 12.68 12.05 3.45
N PHE A 74 12.39 11.15 4.38
CA PHE A 74 12.70 11.29 5.80
C PHE A 74 13.64 10.17 6.23
N GLN A 75 14.94 10.39 6.03
CA GLN A 75 16.00 9.41 6.35
C GLN A 75 16.00 8.93 7.80
N VAL A 76 15.37 9.66 8.73
CA VAL A 76 15.14 9.21 10.11
C VAL A 76 14.41 7.87 10.17
N LEU A 77 13.55 7.58 9.20
CA LEU A 77 12.80 6.32 9.09
C LEU A 77 13.62 5.17 8.48
N GLN A 78 14.82 5.44 7.95
CA GLN A 78 15.71 4.42 7.39
C GLN A 78 16.80 3.98 8.37
N LYS A 79 16.89 4.60 9.54
CA LYS A 79 17.91 4.32 10.56
C LYS A 79 17.24 3.80 11.83
N ASP A 80 18.03 3.12 12.65
CA ASP A 80 17.58 2.73 13.98
C ASP A 80 17.25 3.99 14.79
N ILE A 81 16.00 4.07 15.26
CA ILE A 81 15.51 5.18 16.07
C ILE A 81 15.65 4.79 17.53
N ASN A 82 16.71 5.27 18.19
CA ASN A 82 16.95 5.03 19.61
C ASN A 82 16.11 5.98 20.49
N LEU A 83 14.78 5.83 20.43
CA LEU A 83 13.82 6.57 21.22
C LEU A 83 12.79 5.59 21.81
N GLU A 84 12.04 6.04 22.82
CA GLU A 84 10.88 5.28 23.29
C GLU A 84 9.83 5.11 22.17
N VAL A 85 9.10 3.99 22.19
CA VAL A 85 8.11 3.64 21.15
C VAL A 85 7.08 4.75 20.92
N SER A 86 6.64 5.42 21.99
CA SER A 86 5.72 6.57 21.90
C SER A 86 6.30 7.72 21.06
N LYS A 87 7.59 8.01 21.22
CA LYS A 87 8.31 9.04 20.45
C LYS A 87 8.56 8.61 19.01
N VAL A 88 8.79 7.32 18.77
CA VAL A 88 8.87 6.79 17.40
C VAL A 88 7.54 6.99 16.66
N GLN A 89 6.41 6.76 17.33
CA GLN A 89 5.08 7.03 16.78
C GLN A 89 4.89 8.52 16.46
N ASP A 90 5.27 9.41 17.37
CA ASP A 90 5.22 10.87 17.15
C ASP A 90 6.06 11.28 15.92
N VAL A 91 7.27 10.73 15.77
CA VAL A 91 8.16 10.99 14.62
C VAL A 91 7.51 10.50 13.33
N ALA A 92 6.97 9.28 13.30
CA ALA A 92 6.30 8.74 12.12
C ALA A 92 5.10 9.60 11.70
N LEU A 93 4.28 10.03 12.66
CA LEU A 93 3.14 10.92 12.41
C LEU A 93 3.59 12.29 11.91
N ALA A 94 4.65 12.87 12.49
CA ALA A 94 5.23 14.12 12.03
C ALA A 94 5.71 14.01 10.57
N CYS A 95 6.38 12.91 10.20
CA CYS A 95 6.77 12.66 8.81
C CYS A 95 5.54 12.59 7.87
N CYS A 96 4.45 11.93 8.27
CA CYS A 96 3.21 11.88 7.49
C CYS A 96 2.58 13.26 7.30
N VAL A 97 2.53 14.08 8.37
CA VAL A 97 1.99 15.44 8.30
C VAL A 97 2.86 16.31 7.37
N LEU A 98 4.18 16.24 7.51
CA LEU A 98 5.11 16.98 6.66
C LEU A 98 5.04 16.53 5.20
N HIS A 99 4.94 15.22 4.94
CA HIS A 99 4.72 14.67 3.60
C HIS A 99 3.49 15.29 2.94
N ASN A 100 2.35 15.28 3.65
CA ASN A 100 1.10 15.85 3.14
C ASN A 100 1.21 17.36 2.90
N TYR A 101 1.88 18.09 3.80
CA TYR A 101 2.11 19.53 3.65
C TYR A 101 2.97 19.85 2.41
N ILE A 102 4.09 19.13 2.23
CA ILE A 102 4.99 19.34 1.09
C ILE A 102 4.28 18.98 -0.21
N LYS A 103 3.58 17.85 -0.27
CA LYS A 103 2.79 17.44 -1.44
C LYS A 103 1.77 18.51 -1.84
N HIS A 104 1.14 19.18 -0.88
CA HIS A 104 0.21 20.27 -1.18
C HIS A 104 0.91 21.55 -1.69
N LYS A 105 2.18 21.76 -1.36
CA LYS A 105 2.92 23.00 -1.68
C LYS A 105 3.81 22.90 -2.92
N ASP A 106 4.38 21.73 -3.22
CA ASP A 106 5.31 21.50 -4.34
C ASP A 106 5.05 20.10 -4.95
N ASP A 107 4.11 20.05 -5.89
CA ASP A 107 3.59 18.79 -6.44
C ASP A 107 4.56 18.14 -7.44
N GLN A 108 5.43 18.92 -8.09
CA GLN A 108 6.24 18.44 -9.21
C GLN A 108 7.66 18.04 -8.83
N THR A 109 8.26 18.65 -7.80
CA THR A 109 9.66 18.37 -7.42
C THR A 109 9.76 17.29 -6.35
N TYR A 110 8.84 17.30 -5.38
CA TYR A 110 8.83 16.33 -4.27
C TYR A 110 8.48 14.91 -4.74
N LEU A 111 7.67 14.81 -5.79
CA LEU A 111 7.23 13.55 -6.40
C LEU A 111 8.14 13.07 -7.55
N LYS A 112 9.26 13.76 -7.85
CA LYS A 112 10.20 13.31 -8.89
C LYS A 112 10.79 11.95 -8.52
N GLY A 113 10.27 10.90 -9.16
CA GLY A 113 10.64 9.49 -8.90
C GLY A 113 9.44 8.57 -8.65
N ILE A 114 8.21 9.11 -8.58
CA ILE A 114 6.99 8.33 -8.40
C ILE A 114 6.58 7.64 -9.71
N GLU A 115 6.23 6.35 -9.59
CA GLU A 115 5.51 5.62 -10.64
C GLU A 115 4.11 6.24 -10.83
N PHE A 116 3.92 7.06 -11.86
CA PHE A 116 2.59 7.21 -12.45
C PHE A 116 2.40 6.03 -13.41
N GLU A 117 1.71 4.98 -12.94
CA GLU A 117 1.16 3.97 -13.85
C GLU A 117 -0.03 4.65 -14.55
N TYR A 118 0.15 5.06 -15.81
CA TYR A 118 -0.97 5.55 -16.62
C TYR A 118 -2.04 4.47 -16.68
N THR A 119 -3.27 4.83 -16.38
CA THR A 119 -4.42 3.91 -16.26
C THR A 119 -4.73 3.12 -17.53
N GLU A 120 -4.11 3.49 -18.67
CA GLU A 120 -4.40 2.97 -20.00
C GLU A 120 -3.32 2.06 -20.59
N THR A 121 -2.10 2.05 -20.06
CA THR A 121 -1.00 1.24 -20.64
C THR A 121 -0.34 0.33 -19.60
N VAL A 122 -0.39 -0.98 -19.88
CA VAL A 122 0.31 -2.03 -19.14
C VAL A 122 1.81 -1.95 -19.48
N THR A 123 2.49 -0.89 -19.04
CA THR A 123 3.94 -0.77 -19.18
C THR A 123 4.55 -0.50 -17.82
N LEU A 124 5.16 -1.53 -17.25
CA LEU A 124 5.98 -1.46 -16.03
C LEU A 124 7.34 -0.89 -16.42
N THR A 125 7.66 0.33 -15.99
CA THR A 125 9.02 0.87 -16.06
C THR A 125 9.71 0.65 -14.72
N GLU A 126 10.64 -0.29 -14.68
CA GLU A 126 11.45 -0.63 -13.52
C GLU A 126 12.55 0.42 -13.29
N LYS A 127 12.68 0.98 -12.07
CA LYS A 127 13.67 2.03 -11.75
C LYS A 127 14.26 1.97 -10.33
N GLU A 128 15.27 2.83 -10.14
CA GLU A 128 16.49 2.63 -9.35
C GLU A 128 16.38 2.51 -7.83
N TRP A 129 15.33 3.01 -7.18
CA TRP A 129 15.19 2.86 -5.72
C TRP A 129 14.88 1.40 -5.33
N ARG A 130 14.29 0.62 -6.25
CA ARG A 130 14.15 -0.84 -6.09
C ARG A 130 15.48 -1.60 -6.22
N LYS A 131 16.58 -0.95 -6.66
CA LYS A 131 17.91 -1.58 -6.67
C LYS A 131 18.47 -1.77 -5.26
N HIS A 132 17.87 -1.17 -4.22
CA HIS A 132 18.30 -1.24 -2.83
C HIS A 132 17.22 -1.84 -1.90
N THR A 133 16.35 -2.71 -2.40
CA THR A 133 15.40 -3.43 -1.53
C THR A 133 16.10 -4.64 -0.91
N PHE A 134 16.32 -4.57 0.40
CA PHE A 134 16.67 -5.72 1.23
C PHE A 134 15.61 -6.80 1.03
N ILE A 135 16.07 -7.98 0.62
CA ILE A 135 15.28 -9.21 0.60
C ILE A 135 14.86 -9.46 2.05
N ILE A 136 13.56 -9.30 2.34
CA ILE A 136 12.97 -9.88 3.53
C ILE A 136 12.28 -11.15 3.03
N ASN A 137 12.86 -12.27 3.44
CA ASN A 137 12.48 -13.65 3.13
C ASN A 137 11.12 -14.02 3.71
#